data_AF-A0A9X0D9S9-F1
#
_entry.id   AF-A0A9X0D9S9-F1
#
_cell.length_a   1.000
_cell.length_b   1.000
_cell.length_c   1.000
_cell.angle_alpha   90.00
_cell.angle_beta   90.00
_cell.angle_gamma   90.00
#
_symmetry.space_group_name_H-M   'P 1'
#
loop_
_entity.id
_entity.type
_entity.pdbx_description
1 polymer ?
#
loop_
_entity_poly.entity_id
_entity_poly.type
_entity_poly.pdbx_seq_one_letter_code
_entity_poly.pdbx_strand_id
1 'polypeptide(L)'
;MMAPEDVVKFTGRAGKEIKFEYNENDKIVKKDVDNLGSSYFLHDDNGNMVQATNDIGTINIAYDRENRPTSIIYPNGQRITYKFNDLQRRVALNETVSGLSLAYTYDRLYRLSEVVRVNPSGRRDILLKLEYNSKGMVSKRVLERSLF
;
A
#
# COMPACT_ATOMS: atom_id res chain seq x y z
N MET A 1 -7.23 -25.30 -25.49
CA MET A 1 -6.25 -25.95 -24.58
C MET A 1 -4.95 -25.18 -24.76
N MET A 2 -4.62 -24.25 -23.87
CA MET A 2 -3.35 -23.51 -23.88
C MET A 2 -2.36 -24.18 -22.92
N ALA A 3 -1.09 -24.21 -23.33
CA ALA A 3 0.04 -24.86 -22.67
C ALA A 3 0.48 -24.06 -21.41
N PRO A 4 1.27 -24.63 -20.49
CA PRO A 4 1.55 -24.02 -19.20
C PRO A 4 2.35 -22.72 -19.35
N GLU A 5 1.80 -21.64 -18.81
CA GLU A 5 2.46 -20.58 -18.03
C GLU A 5 3.82 -20.14 -18.61
N ASP A 6 3.84 -19.02 -19.35
CA ASP A 6 5.07 -18.50 -19.94
C ASP A 6 6.13 -18.29 -18.83
N VAL A 7 7.25 -19.00 -18.91
CA VAL A 7 8.35 -18.87 -17.94
C VAL A 7 9.42 -17.94 -18.51
N VAL A 8 9.55 -16.74 -17.94
CA VAL A 8 10.61 -15.80 -18.31
C VAL A 8 11.76 -15.94 -17.31
N LYS A 9 12.99 -16.07 -17.84
CA LYS A 9 14.21 -16.20 -17.05
C LYS A 9 15.12 -15.01 -17.26
N PHE A 10 15.75 -14.52 -16.18
CA PHE A 10 16.76 -13.48 -16.25
C PHE A 10 17.88 -13.72 -15.23
N THR A 11 19.11 -13.33 -15.57
CA THR A 11 20.25 -13.37 -14.65
C THR A 11 20.35 -12.05 -13.89
N GLY A 12 20.01 -12.05 -12.61
CA GLY A 12 20.13 -10.88 -11.75
C GLY A 12 21.57 -10.41 -11.56
N ARG A 13 21.75 -9.19 -11.02
CA ARG A 13 23.07 -8.55 -10.81
C ARG A 13 24.07 -9.36 -9.96
N ALA A 14 23.58 -10.34 -9.19
CA ALA A 14 24.40 -11.24 -8.38
C ALA A 14 24.70 -12.59 -9.06
N GLY A 15 24.42 -12.74 -10.36
CA GLY A 15 24.57 -14.01 -11.09
C GLY A 15 23.48 -15.04 -10.77
N LYS A 16 22.50 -14.68 -9.93
CA LYS A 16 21.36 -15.53 -9.56
C LYS A 16 20.30 -15.51 -10.64
N GLU A 17 19.82 -16.70 -11.03
CA GLU A 17 18.68 -16.83 -11.93
C GLU A 17 17.39 -16.42 -11.20
N ILE A 18 16.58 -15.61 -11.86
CA ILE A 18 15.24 -15.25 -11.44
C ILE A 18 14.28 -15.78 -12.50
N LYS A 19 13.27 -16.55 -12.07
CA LYS A 19 12.21 -17.06 -12.93
C LYS A 19 10.89 -16.42 -12.56
N PHE A 20 10.11 -16.06 -13.55
CA PHE A 20 8.74 -15.61 -13.41
C PHE A 20 7.81 -16.54 -14.16
N GLU A 21 6.71 -16.93 -13.53
CA GLU A 21 5.61 -17.66 -14.16
C GLU A 21 4.41 -16.71 -14.21
N TYR A 22 3.68 -16.70 -15.33
CA TYR A 22 2.57 -15.79 -15.59
C TYR A 22 1.27 -16.56 -15.86
N ASN A 23 0.13 -15.98 -15.46
CA ASN A 23 -1.18 -16.47 -15.86
C ASN A 23 -1.56 -16.02 -17.28
N GLU A 24 -2.74 -16.45 -17.75
CA GLU A 24 -3.29 -16.11 -19.08
C GLU A 24 -3.52 -14.61 -19.35
N ASN A 25 -3.46 -13.77 -18.30
CA ASN A 25 -3.63 -12.32 -18.38
C ASN A 25 -2.29 -11.57 -18.20
N ASP A 26 -1.16 -12.25 -18.44
CA ASP A 26 0.20 -11.74 -18.29
C ASP A 26 0.51 -11.20 -16.89
N LYS A 27 -0.12 -11.75 -15.85
CA LYS A 27 0.17 -11.41 -14.45
C LYS A 27 1.09 -12.44 -13.84
N ILE A 28 2.14 -11.98 -13.15
CA ILE A 28 3.08 -12.85 -12.44
C ILE A 28 2.34 -13.60 -11.35
N VAL A 29 2.32 -14.94 -11.40
CA VAL A 29 1.75 -15.80 -10.35
C VAL A 29 2.82 -16.42 -9.46
N LYS A 30 4.06 -16.49 -9.95
CA LYS A 30 5.20 -16.95 -9.18
C LYS A 30 6.48 -16.24 -9.57
N LYS A 31 7.30 -15.98 -8.56
CA LYS A 31 8.69 -15.55 -8.71
C LYS A 31 9.58 -16.52 -7.95
N ASP A 32 10.55 -17.10 -8.63
CA ASP A 32 11.56 -17.97 -8.04
C ASP A 32 12.93 -17.33 -8.15
N VAL A 33 13.70 -17.34 -7.06
CA VAL A 33 15.09 -16.84 -7.06
C VAL A 33 15.99 -17.97 -6.64
N ASP A 34 16.98 -18.28 -7.48
CA ASP A 34 17.86 -19.42 -7.30
C ASP A 34 18.48 -19.48 -5.89
N ASN A 35 18.15 -20.55 -5.16
CA ASN A 35 18.59 -20.82 -3.78
C ASN A 35 18.20 -19.73 -2.75
N LEU A 36 17.21 -18.89 -3.06
CA LEU A 36 16.70 -17.83 -2.17
C LEU A 36 15.19 -17.92 -1.92
N GLY A 37 14.49 -18.87 -2.55
CA GLY A 37 13.08 -19.17 -2.31
C GLY A 37 12.14 -18.64 -3.38
N SER A 38 10.87 -18.99 -3.24
CA SER A 38 9.80 -18.62 -4.16
C SER A 38 8.77 -17.71 -3.49
N SER A 39 8.14 -16.85 -4.29
CA SER A 39 6.98 -16.05 -3.91
C SER A 39 5.81 -16.34 -4.85
N TYR A 40 4.60 -16.41 -4.33
CA TYR A 40 3.37 -16.73 -5.04
C TYR A 40 2.39 -15.57 -4.94
N PHE A 41 1.65 -15.31 -6.00
CA PHE A 41 0.75 -14.15 -6.11
C PHE A 41 -0.61 -14.54 -6.65
N LEU A 42 -1.67 -14.02 -6.02
CA LEU A 42 -3.04 -14.13 -6.51
C LEU A 42 -3.56 -12.75 -6.92
N HIS A 43 -4.37 -12.72 -7.97
CA HIS A 43 -4.95 -11.51 -8.53
C HIS A 43 -6.47 -11.62 -8.59
N ASP A 44 -7.17 -10.51 -8.44
CA ASP A 44 -8.60 -10.41 -8.76
C ASP A 44 -8.84 -10.20 -10.28
N ASP A 45 -10.11 -10.17 -10.68
CA ASP A 45 -10.52 -9.99 -12.09
C ASP A 45 -10.14 -8.62 -12.66
N ASN A 46 -9.89 -7.62 -11.81
CA ASN A 46 -9.40 -6.30 -12.23
C ASN A 46 -7.85 -6.28 -12.35
N GLY A 47 -7.19 -7.41 -12.07
CA GLY A 47 -5.75 -7.56 -12.11
C GLY A 47 -5.03 -6.98 -10.89
N ASN A 48 -5.75 -6.67 -9.79
CA ASN A 48 -5.12 -6.25 -8.54
C ASN A 48 -4.57 -7.47 -7.80
N MET A 49 -3.37 -7.36 -7.23
CA MET A 49 -2.79 -8.41 -6.41
C MET A 49 -3.51 -8.48 -5.05
N VAL A 50 -4.26 -9.54 -4.79
CA VAL A 50 -5.02 -9.74 -3.55
C VAL A 50 -4.27 -10.56 -2.51
N GLN A 51 -3.26 -11.32 -2.92
CA GLN A 51 -2.44 -12.11 -2.02
C GLN A 51 -1.00 -12.21 -2.53
N ALA A 52 -0.04 -12.15 -1.60
CA ALA A 52 1.36 -12.47 -1.85
C ALA A 52 1.87 -13.38 -0.71
N THR A 53 2.45 -14.52 -1.06
CA THR A 53 2.93 -15.52 -0.08
C THR A 53 4.37 -15.89 -0.37
N ASN A 54 5.22 -15.93 0.65
CA ASN A 54 6.54 -16.54 0.62
C ASN A 54 6.75 -17.42 1.86
N ASP A 55 7.99 -17.82 2.11
CA ASP A 55 8.43 -18.61 3.26
C ASP A 55 8.23 -17.90 4.62
N ILE A 56 8.21 -16.57 4.63
CA ILE A 56 7.96 -15.76 5.84
C ILE A 56 6.46 -15.70 6.16
N GLY A 57 5.61 -15.69 5.14
CA GLY A 57 4.16 -15.79 5.30
C GLY A 57 3.36 -15.10 4.20
N THR A 58 2.08 -14.87 4.49
CA THR A 58 1.11 -14.31 3.54
C THR A 58 0.71 -12.89 3.88
N ILE A 59 0.74 -12.02 2.86
CA ILE A 59 0.10 -10.70 2.85
C ILE A 59 -1.20 -10.80 2.06
N ASN A 60 -2.29 -10.26 2.61
CA ASN A 60 -3.58 -10.14 1.91
C ASN A 60 -3.93 -8.67 1.71
N ILE A 61 -4.46 -8.33 0.54
CA ILE A 61 -4.85 -6.96 0.17
C ILE A 61 -6.31 -6.98 -0.29
N ALA A 62 -7.12 -6.11 0.30
CA ALA A 62 -8.50 -5.88 -0.11
C ALA A 62 -8.60 -4.54 -0.85
N TYR A 63 -9.48 -4.48 -1.84
CA TYR A 63 -9.69 -3.31 -2.69
C TYR A 63 -11.15 -2.85 -2.62
N ASP A 64 -11.39 -1.57 -2.89
CA ASP A 64 -12.73 -1.08 -3.20
C ASP A 64 -13.03 -1.17 -4.71
N ARG A 65 -14.27 -0.82 -5.09
CA ARG A 65 -14.74 -0.80 -6.49
C ARG A 65 -13.94 0.10 -7.44
N GLU A 66 -13.13 1.03 -6.91
CA GLU A 66 -12.27 1.92 -7.70
C GLU A 66 -10.84 1.37 -7.78
N ASN A 67 -10.62 0.09 -7.45
CA ASN A 67 -9.32 -0.59 -7.42
C ASN A 67 -8.31 0.05 -6.46
N ARG A 68 -8.78 0.63 -5.35
CA ARG A 68 -7.89 1.22 -4.33
C ARG A 68 -7.79 0.28 -3.12
N PRO A 69 -6.58 0.08 -2.56
CA PRO A 69 -6.41 -0.79 -1.41
C PRO A 69 -7.11 -0.20 -0.18
N THR A 70 -8.00 -0.96 0.44
CA THR A 70 -8.74 -0.58 1.66
C THR A 70 -8.23 -1.29 2.90
N SER A 71 -7.57 -2.44 2.74
CA SER A 71 -6.96 -3.17 3.85
C SER A 71 -5.73 -3.95 3.37
N ILE A 72 -4.68 -3.96 4.19
CA ILE A 72 -3.52 -4.84 4.05
C ILE A 72 -3.38 -5.60 5.36
N ILE A 73 -3.32 -6.93 5.30
CA ILE A 73 -3.12 -7.81 6.46
C ILE A 73 -1.79 -8.53 6.26
N TYR A 74 -0.87 -8.35 7.21
CA TYR A 74 0.46 -8.95 7.23
C TYR A 74 0.47 -10.29 7.98
N PRO A 75 1.51 -11.12 7.80
CA PRO A 75 1.60 -12.45 8.43
C PRO A 75 1.51 -12.43 9.96
N ASN A 76 2.00 -11.37 10.60
CA ASN A 76 1.94 -11.18 12.05
C ASN A 76 0.55 -10.72 12.56
N GLY A 77 -0.46 -10.65 11.69
CA GLY A 77 -1.80 -10.16 12.02
C GLY A 77 -1.92 -8.63 12.03
N GLN A 78 -0.84 -7.89 11.78
CA GLN A 78 -0.90 -6.44 11.60
C GLN A 78 -1.83 -6.11 10.44
N ARG A 79 -2.80 -5.24 10.71
CA ARG A 79 -3.74 -4.75 9.71
C ARG A 79 -3.60 -3.25 9.55
N ILE A 80 -3.39 -2.81 8.31
CA ILE A 80 -3.50 -1.40 7.92
C ILE A 80 -4.79 -1.24 7.12
N THR A 81 -5.65 -0.30 7.49
CA THR A 81 -6.88 0.04 6.76
C THR A 81 -6.84 1.46 6.25
N TYR A 82 -7.43 1.69 5.08
CA TYR A 82 -7.52 2.99 4.45
C TYR A 82 -8.98 3.34 4.15
N LYS A 83 -9.32 4.63 4.30
CA LYS A 83 -10.59 5.17 3.82
C LYS A 83 -10.33 6.25 2.81
N PHE A 84 -11.19 6.32 1.80
CA PHE A 84 -11.14 7.32 0.74
C PHE A 84 -12.45 8.08 0.66
N ASN A 85 -12.39 9.33 0.22
CA ASN A 85 -13.59 10.10 -0.14
C ASN A 85 -13.96 9.93 -1.62
N ASP A 86 -15.07 10.55 -2.02
CA ASP A 86 -15.60 10.50 -3.38
C ASP A 86 -14.68 11.18 -4.42
N LEU A 87 -13.80 12.07 -3.97
CA LEU A 87 -12.75 12.70 -4.80
C LEU A 87 -11.47 11.87 -4.90
N GLN A 88 -11.58 10.59 -4.56
CA GLN A 88 -10.52 9.61 -4.60
C GLN A 88 -9.31 9.84 -3.70
N ARG A 89 -9.46 10.63 -2.64
CA ARG A 89 -8.36 10.92 -1.70
C ARG A 89 -8.47 10.10 -0.44
N ARG A 90 -7.32 9.62 0.05
CA ARG A 90 -7.23 8.95 1.34
C ARG A 90 -7.55 9.94 2.44
N VAL A 91 -8.58 9.68 3.23
CA VAL A 91 -9.02 10.52 4.35
C VAL A 91 -8.72 9.89 5.71
N ALA A 92 -8.46 8.58 5.77
CA ALA A 92 -8.03 7.92 6.99
C ALA A 92 -7.05 6.76 6.75
N LEU A 93 -6.22 6.50 7.76
CA LEU A 93 -5.39 5.32 7.90
C LEU A 93 -5.53 4.82 9.35
N ASN A 94 -5.77 3.53 9.57
CA ASN A 94 -5.69 2.92 10.90
C ASN A 94 -4.79 1.69 10.84
N GLU A 95 -3.94 1.51 11.84
CA GLU A 95 -3.03 0.38 11.98
C GLU A 95 -3.23 -0.26 13.37
N THR A 96 -3.34 -1.59 13.42
CA THR A 96 -3.85 -2.29 14.61
C THR A 96 -2.82 -2.54 15.71
N VAL A 97 -1.53 -2.70 15.39
CA VAL A 97 -0.48 -3.09 16.35
C VAL A 97 0.03 -1.90 17.15
N SER A 98 0.36 -0.78 16.50
CA SER A 98 0.73 0.47 17.17
C SER A 98 -0.49 1.28 17.61
N GLY A 99 -1.68 0.95 17.10
CA GLY A 99 -2.90 1.73 17.29
C GLY A 99 -2.89 3.07 16.55
N LEU A 100 -1.95 3.28 15.61
CA LEU A 100 -1.85 4.52 14.86
C LEU A 100 -3.13 4.75 14.04
N SER A 101 -3.79 5.86 14.31
CA SER A 101 -4.91 6.35 13.51
C SER A 101 -4.59 7.76 13.01
N LEU A 102 -4.67 7.95 11.70
CA LEU A 102 -4.40 9.21 11.01
C LEU A 102 -5.63 9.66 10.23
N ALA A 103 -5.88 10.97 10.26
CA ALA A 103 -6.84 11.61 9.36
C ALA A 103 -6.13 12.67 8.50
N TYR A 104 -6.55 12.74 7.24
CA TYR A 104 -5.96 13.61 6.22
C TYR A 104 -7.00 14.63 5.76
N THR A 105 -6.61 15.90 5.77
CA THR A 105 -7.41 17.01 5.27
C THR A 105 -6.77 17.59 4.02
N TYR A 106 -7.60 18.04 3.08
CA TYR A 106 -7.16 18.65 1.84
C TYR A 106 -7.73 20.07 1.74
N ASP A 107 -6.99 20.98 1.12
CA ASP A 107 -7.51 22.30 0.79
C ASP A 107 -8.50 22.24 -0.40
N ARG A 108 -9.10 23.40 -0.71
CA ARG A 108 -10.06 23.54 -1.83
C ARG A 108 -9.46 23.26 -3.20
N LEU A 109 -8.13 23.30 -3.32
CA LEU A 109 -7.38 22.95 -4.54
C LEU A 109 -6.83 21.53 -4.45
N TYR A 110 -7.36 20.73 -3.52
CA TYR A 110 -7.14 19.30 -3.48
C TYR A 110 -5.73 18.87 -3.07
N ARG A 111 -4.98 19.78 -2.45
CA ARG A 111 -3.64 19.52 -1.92
C ARG A 111 -3.75 19.17 -0.43
N LEU A 112 -2.87 18.31 0.05
CA LEU A 112 -2.83 17.92 1.46
C LEU A 112 -2.59 19.16 2.33
N SER A 113 -3.51 19.49 3.23
CA SER A 113 -3.40 20.66 4.11
C SER A 113 -3.11 20.28 5.55
N GLU A 114 -3.55 19.09 5.99
CA GLU A 114 -3.35 18.65 7.37
C GLU A 114 -3.25 17.12 7.48
N VAL A 115 -2.37 16.67 8.36
CA VAL A 115 -2.35 15.29 8.87
C VAL A 115 -2.44 15.36 10.38
N VAL A 116 -3.43 14.68 10.95
CA VAL A 116 -3.60 14.59 12.39
C VAL A 116 -3.54 13.14 12.84
N ARG A 117 -2.98 12.89 14.03
CA ARG A 117 -3.16 11.64 14.75
C ARG A 117 -4.48 11.71 15.53
N VAL A 118 -5.33 10.71 15.36
CA VAL A 118 -6.56 10.58 16.14
C VAL A 118 -6.32 9.57 17.24
N ASN A 119 -6.37 10.01 18.48
CA ASN A 119 -6.20 9.11 19.62
C ASN A 119 -7.50 8.30 19.86
N PRO A 120 -7.46 7.20 20.63
CA PRO A 120 -8.66 6.41 20.93
C PRO A 120 -9.82 7.20 21.57
N SER A 121 -9.51 8.31 22.27
CA SER A 121 -10.52 9.22 22.83
C SER A 121 -11.18 10.15 21.80
N GLY A 122 -10.75 10.11 20.54
CA GLY A 122 -11.15 11.04 19.48
C GLY A 122 -10.36 12.35 19.45
N ARG A 123 -9.45 12.59 20.41
CA ARG A 123 -8.55 13.76 20.39
C ARG A 123 -7.70 13.75 19.13
N ARG A 124 -7.56 14.91 18.48
CA ARG A 124 -6.79 15.10 17.25
C ARG A 124 -5.53 15.90 17.55
N ASP A 125 -4.36 15.28 17.36
CA ASP A 125 -3.05 15.91 17.51
C ASP A 125 -2.51 16.25 16.10
N ILE A 126 -2.18 17.52 15.81
CA ILE A 126 -1.75 17.94 14.48
C ILE A 126 -0.30 17.50 14.25
N LEU A 127 -0.06 16.54 13.36
CA LEU A 127 1.31 16.10 13.02
C LEU A 127 1.94 16.99 11.95
N LEU A 128 1.13 17.43 10.99
CA LEU A 128 1.56 18.23 9.86
C LEU A 128 0.45 19.19 9.46
N LYS A 129 0.82 20.46 9.23
CA LYS A 129 -0.02 21.44 8.55
C LYS A 129 0.76 22.10 7.43
N LEU A 130 0.13 22.20 6.26
CA LEU A 130 0.69 22.80 5.06
C LEU A 130 -0.18 23.96 4.59
N GLU A 131 0.46 25.08 4.28
CA GLU A 131 -0.14 26.19 3.53
C GLU A 131 0.65 26.36 2.25
N TYR A 132 -0.02 26.81 1.19
CA TYR A 132 0.56 26.95 -0.13
C TYR A 132 0.31 28.35 -0.69
N ASN A 133 1.30 28.88 -1.39
CA ASN A 133 1.16 30.13 -2.13
C ASN A 133 0.38 29.94 -3.45
N SER A 134 0.16 31.05 -4.16
CA SER A 134 -0.53 31.09 -5.46
C SER A 134 0.15 30.28 -6.56
N LYS A 135 1.46 30.00 -6.44
CA LYS A 135 2.22 29.17 -7.39
C LYS A 135 2.12 27.68 -7.10
N GLY A 136 1.35 27.27 -6.08
CA GLY A 136 1.21 25.88 -5.71
C GLY A 136 2.29 25.35 -4.77
N MET A 137 3.29 26.17 -4.41
CA MET A 137 4.39 25.75 -3.56
C MET A 137 4.03 25.90 -2.09
N VAL A 138 4.55 25.00 -1.25
CA VAL A 138 4.40 25.10 0.21
C VAL A 138 5.00 26.43 0.67
N SER A 139 4.17 27.31 1.23
CA SER A 139 4.56 28.59 1.81
C SER A 139 4.75 28.51 3.32
N LYS A 140 4.10 27.54 3.98
CA LYS A 140 4.27 27.27 5.40
C LYS A 140 4.12 25.79 5.68
N ARG A 141 4.99 25.29 6.55
CA ARG A 141 4.96 23.92 7.06
C ARG A 141 5.09 23.97 8.57
N VAL A 142 4.10 23.43 9.26
CA VAL A 142 4.15 23.22 10.70
C VAL A 142 4.21 21.72 10.94
N LEU A 143 5.18 21.29 11.73
CA LEU A 143 5.29 19.92 12.24
C LEU A 143 5.20 20.03 13.76
N GLU A 144 4.21 19.39 14.39
CA GLU A 144 4.36 19.19 15.82
C GLU A 144 5.31 18.02 16.05
N ARG A 145 6.36 18.28 16.82
CA ARG A 145 7.13 17.24 17.48
C ARG A 145 6.42 16.86 18.77
N SER A 146 5.28 16.20 18.66
CA SER A 146 4.67 15.58 19.84
C SER A 146 5.28 14.18 20.02
N LEU A 147 6.08 14.10 21.09
CA LEU A 147 6.99 13.03 21.54
C LEU A 147 6.41 11.61 21.39
N PHE A 148 7.29 10.68 20.98
CA PHE A 148 7.11 9.25 21.22
C PHE A 148 7.10 8.96 22.72
#